data_AF-A0A3Q7EMC4-F1
#
_entry.id   AF-A0A3Q7EMC4-F1
#
_cell.length_a   1.000
_cell.length_b   1.000
_cell.length_c   1.000
_cell.angle_alpha   90.00
_cell.angle_beta   90.00
_cell.angle_gamma   90.00
#
_symmetry.space_group_name_H-M   'P 1'
#
loop_
_entity.id
_entity.type
_entity.pdbx_description
1 polymer ?
#
loop_
_entity_poly.entity_id
_entity_poly.type
_entity_poly.pdbx_seq_one_letter_code
_entity_poly.pdbx_strand_id
1 'polypeptide(L)'
;MTKLISINILFVLIISAIANAQQCGRQKGGALCSGNLCCSQFGWCGSTPEFCSPSKGCQSRCTGGGSTPTPTPTPSGSAQNIRATYHIYNPQNVGWDLNAVSAYCSTWDANKPYSWRKKYGWTAFCGPVGPRGRDSCGKCLRVTNTRTRAQTTVRIVDQCSNGGLDLDVNVFRQIDTDGNGNHQGHLIVNYQFVDCALVLCISLTSVTNAQQCGRQRGGALCGGNLCCSQFGWCGSTPEYCSPSQGCQSQCRGGPTPTPTPGGGAQVRATYHIYNPQNVGWDLNAVSAYCSTWDANKPYSWRSKYGWTAFCGPVGPRGRDSCGKCLRVTNTRTGAQTTVRIVDQCSNGGLDLDINVFRQIDTDGVGNQQGHLIVNYQFVNCGDNVNVPLLSVVDRE
;
A
#
# COMPACT_ATOMS: atom_id res chain seq x y z
N MET A 1 19.69 -53.35 -28.90
CA MET A 1 20.79 -52.35 -28.86
C MET A 1 20.37 -50.95 -29.28
N THR A 2 19.33 -50.76 -30.10
CA THR A 2 18.87 -49.44 -30.57
C THR A 2 18.16 -48.57 -29.51
N LYS A 3 17.52 -49.15 -28.48
CA LYS A 3 16.87 -48.37 -27.40
C LYS A 3 17.84 -47.75 -26.37
N LEU A 4 19.05 -48.31 -26.20
CA LEU A 4 20.04 -47.73 -25.28
C LEU A 4 20.79 -46.52 -25.87
N ILE A 5 20.87 -46.43 -27.20
CA ILE A 5 21.57 -45.35 -27.90
C ILE A 5 20.71 -44.07 -27.89
N SER A 6 19.38 -44.19 -28.04
CA SER A 6 18.45 -43.05 -27.98
C SER A 6 18.32 -42.41 -26.59
N ILE A 7 18.48 -43.19 -25.52
CA ILE A 7 18.44 -42.67 -24.14
C ILE A 7 19.70 -41.85 -23.83
N ASN A 8 20.86 -42.26 -24.34
CA ASN A 8 22.12 -41.53 -24.14
C ASN A 8 22.17 -40.20 -24.91
N ILE A 9 21.59 -40.14 -26.12
CA ILE A 9 21.52 -38.89 -26.90
C ILE A 9 20.54 -37.88 -26.25
N LEU A 10 19.43 -38.35 -25.68
CA LEU A 10 18.46 -37.49 -24.97
C LEU A 10 19.02 -36.96 -23.64
N PHE A 11 19.87 -37.74 -22.95
CA PHE A 11 20.51 -37.32 -21.70
C PHE A 11 21.62 -36.28 -21.93
N VAL A 12 22.36 -36.37 -23.05
CA VAL A 12 23.39 -35.37 -23.43
C VAL A 12 22.76 -34.04 -23.88
N LEU A 13 21.57 -34.06 -24.50
CA LEU A 13 20.85 -32.86 -24.92
C LEU A 13 20.12 -32.11 -23.77
N ILE A 14 19.84 -32.78 -22.65
CA ILE A 14 19.22 -32.14 -21.46
C ILE A 14 20.27 -31.41 -20.62
N ILE A 15 21.56 -31.77 -20.70
CA ILE A 15 22.64 -31.11 -19.95
C ILE A 15 23.08 -29.78 -20.57
N SER A 16 22.83 -29.53 -21.86
CA SER A 16 23.19 -28.26 -22.53
C SER A 16 22.16 -27.14 -22.32
N ALA A 17 21.04 -27.39 -21.65
CA ALA A 17 19.98 -26.40 -21.42
C ALA A 17 19.90 -25.89 -19.96
N ILE A 18 20.95 -26.06 -19.15
CA ILE A 18 21.00 -25.43 -17.82
C ILE A 18 21.70 -24.07 -17.97
N ALA A 19 20.86 -23.03 -18.03
CA ALA A 19 21.24 -21.65 -17.85
C ALA A 19 22.25 -21.50 -16.70
N ASN A 20 23.43 -20.94 -16.99
CA ASN A 20 24.41 -20.33 -16.08
C ASN A 20 24.29 -20.70 -14.59
N ALA A 21 24.39 -21.99 -14.26
CA ALA A 21 24.43 -22.39 -12.85
C ALA A 21 25.79 -21.97 -12.29
N GLN A 22 25.79 -21.17 -11.23
CA GLN A 22 27.03 -20.76 -10.59
C GLN A 22 27.70 -21.99 -9.94
N GLN A 23 28.95 -22.24 -10.32
CA GLN A 23 29.77 -23.27 -9.70
C GLN A 23 30.34 -22.79 -8.36
N CYS A 24 30.45 -23.71 -7.40
CA CYS A 24 30.90 -23.47 -6.03
C CYS A 24 31.59 -24.70 -5.43
N GLY A 25 32.07 -24.59 -4.20
CA GLY A 25 32.57 -25.71 -3.41
C GLY A 25 33.93 -26.20 -3.89
N ARG A 26 34.29 -27.45 -3.53
CA ARG A 26 35.59 -28.05 -3.85
C ARG A 26 35.86 -28.12 -5.36
N GLN A 27 34.78 -28.24 -6.15
CA GLN A 27 34.80 -28.25 -7.61
C GLN A 27 35.25 -26.90 -8.21
N LYS A 28 35.23 -25.82 -7.41
CA LYS A 28 35.70 -24.48 -7.79
C LYS A 28 36.57 -23.87 -6.70
N GLY A 29 37.55 -24.61 -6.20
CA GLY A 29 38.57 -24.09 -5.28
C GLY A 29 38.02 -23.50 -3.96
N GLY A 30 36.85 -23.97 -3.51
CA GLY A 30 36.17 -23.44 -2.32
C GLY A 30 35.31 -22.20 -2.56
N ALA A 31 35.05 -21.83 -3.82
CA ALA A 31 34.23 -20.67 -4.15
C ALA A 31 32.82 -20.77 -3.55
N LEU A 32 32.32 -19.65 -3.02
CA LEU A 32 30.97 -19.54 -2.49
C LEU A 32 29.98 -19.13 -3.58
N CYS A 33 28.72 -19.45 -3.34
CA CYS A 33 27.61 -18.99 -4.17
C CYS A 33 27.28 -17.52 -3.93
N SER A 34 26.88 -16.82 -4.98
CA SER A 34 26.34 -15.46 -4.90
C SER A 34 24.92 -15.50 -4.33
N GLY A 35 24.46 -14.39 -3.74
CA GLY A 35 23.08 -14.26 -3.26
C GLY A 35 22.73 -15.18 -2.07
N ASN A 36 23.71 -15.59 -1.26
CA ASN A 36 23.53 -16.47 -0.10
C ASN A 36 22.93 -17.85 -0.42
N LEU A 37 23.11 -18.35 -1.64
CA LEU A 37 22.68 -19.70 -2.02
C LEU A 37 23.58 -20.77 -1.39
N CYS A 38 23.04 -21.98 -1.26
CA CYS A 38 23.75 -23.14 -0.75
C CYS A 38 24.56 -23.79 -1.87
N CYS A 39 25.73 -24.32 -1.51
CA CYS A 39 26.52 -25.13 -2.42
C CYS A 39 26.20 -26.60 -2.22
N SER A 40 25.58 -27.24 -3.21
CA SER A 40 25.28 -28.67 -3.18
C SER A 40 26.55 -29.52 -3.17
N GLN A 41 26.43 -30.81 -2.85
CA GLN A 41 27.53 -31.78 -2.96
C GLN A 41 28.19 -31.83 -4.36
N PHE A 42 27.45 -31.43 -5.39
CA PHE A 42 27.88 -31.47 -6.78
C PHE A 42 28.57 -30.18 -7.26
N GLY A 43 28.73 -29.18 -6.39
CA GLY A 43 29.42 -27.93 -6.71
C GLY A 43 28.56 -26.93 -7.48
N TRP A 44 27.24 -27.00 -7.31
CA TRP A 44 26.28 -26.08 -7.89
C TRP A 44 25.52 -25.30 -6.82
N CYS A 45 25.22 -24.04 -7.13
CA CYS A 45 24.48 -23.12 -6.27
C CYS A 45 22.97 -23.25 -6.40
N GLY A 46 22.26 -23.29 -5.28
CA GLY A 46 20.80 -23.34 -5.23
C GLY A 46 20.23 -23.12 -3.84
N SER A 47 18.91 -22.95 -3.74
CA SER A 47 18.21 -22.61 -2.48
C SER A 47 17.28 -23.71 -1.97
N THR A 48 17.16 -24.83 -2.66
CA THR A 48 16.26 -25.92 -2.26
C THR A 48 16.95 -26.89 -1.28
N PRO A 49 16.21 -27.74 -0.56
CA PRO A 49 16.80 -28.72 0.38
C PRO A 49 17.84 -29.64 -0.25
N GLU A 50 17.75 -29.91 -1.55
CA GLU A 50 18.73 -30.69 -2.32
C GLU A 50 20.12 -30.03 -2.36
N PHE A 51 20.16 -28.71 -2.29
CA PHE A 51 21.39 -27.92 -2.27
C PHE A 51 21.82 -27.56 -0.85
N CYS A 52 20.86 -27.35 0.04
CA CYS A 52 21.08 -26.78 1.36
C CYS A 52 21.22 -27.81 2.48
N SER A 53 20.72 -29.03 2.32
CA SER A 53 20.70 -30.00 3.42
C SER A 53 22.09 -30.58 3.69
N PRO A 54 22.60 -30.56 4.94
CA PRO A 54 23.81 -31.28 5.32
C PRO A 54 23.70 -32.79 5.05
N SER A 55 22.51 -33.38 5.22
CA SER A 55 22.27 -34.81 4.94
C SER A 55 22.33 -35.17 3.46
N LYS A 56 22.37 -34.16 2.57
CA LYS A 56 22.53 -34.31 1.12
C LYS A 56 23.92 -33.83 0.63
N GLY A 57 24.88 -33.73 1.55
CA GLY A 57 26.27 -33.42 1.24
C GLY A 57 26.53 -31.96 0.89
N CYS A 58 25.68 -31.04 1.34
CA CYS A 58 25.93 -29.61 1.15
C CYS A 58 27.35 -29.22 1.62
N GLN A 59 28.05 -28.44 0.80
CA GLN A 59 29.45 -28.08 0.99
C GLN A 59 29.65 -26.74 1.69
N SER A 60 28.77 -25.77 1.48
CA SER A 60 28.85 -24.44 2.10
C SER A 60 27.49 -23.77 2.16
N ARG A 61 27.25 -22.94 3.19
CA ARG A 61 25.97 -22.26 3.45
C ARG A 61 24.80 -23.23 3.69
N CYS A 62 25.10 -24.37 4.31
CA CYS A 62 24.15 -25.44 4.58
C CYS A 62 23.22 -25.11 5.75
N THR A 63 22.02 -25.65 5.73
CA THR A 63 21.06 -25.51 6.84
C THR A 63 21.55 -26.30 8.05
N GLY A 64 22.01 -25.61 9.10
CA GLY A 64 22.29 -26.21 10.41
C GLY A 64 23.71 -26.69 10.69
N GLY A 65 24.72 -26.31 9.88
CA GLY A 65 26.13 -26.67 10.14
C GLY A 65 27.01 -25.45 10.43
N GLY A 66 27.50 -25.33 11.67
CA GLY A 66 28.33 -24.23 12.13
C GLY A 66 29.78 -24.27 11.58
N SER A 67 30.17 -23.21 10.89
CA SER A 67 31.54 -22.68 10.82
C SER A 67 31.42 -21.22 10.40
N THR A 68 31.64 -20.34 11.37
CA THR A 68 31.28 -18.92 11.34
C THR A 68 32.41 -18.09 10.75
N PRO A 69 32.26 -17.47 9.56
CA PRO A 69 32.54 -16.06 9.38
C PRO A 69 31.23 -15.34 9.67
N THR A 70 31.31 -14.48 10.68
CA THR A 70 30.24 -13.73 11.32
C THR A 70 29.11 -13.35 10.35
N PRO A 71 27.86 -13.79 10.60
CA PRO A 71 26.72 -13.26 9.88
C PRO A 71 26.70 -11.75 10.09
N THR A 72 26.66 -10.96 9.01
CA THR A 72 26.23 -9.56 9.15
C THR A 72 24.84 -9.60 9.81
N PRO A 73 24.72 -9.14 11.05
CA PRO A 73 23.51 -9.33 11.83
C PRO A 73 22.41 -8.47 11.20
N THR A 74 21.24 -9.08 10.96
CA THR A 74 19.96 -8.38 11.14
C THR A 74 20.07 -7.57 12.43
N PRO A 75 19.81 -6.25 12.44
CA PRO A 75 20.20 -5.42 13.57
C PRO A 75 19.41 -5.82 14.82
N SER A 76 20.03 -6.64 15.66
CA SER A 76 19.60 -6.94 17.02
C SER A 76 19.93 -5.71 17.86
N GLY A 77 19.09 -4.70 17.74
CA GLY A 77 19.12 -3.50 18.57
C GLY A 77 17.69 -3.11 18.89
N SER A 78 17.27 -3.37 20.12
CA SER A 78 16.00 -2.89 20.64
C SER A 78 16.21 -2.35 22.04
N ALA A 79 15.51 -1.28 22.37
CA ALA A 79 15.49 -0.77 23.72
C ALA A 79 14.06 -0.35 24.08
N GLN A 80 13.76 -0.39 25.37
CA GLN A 80 12.45 -0.08 25.92
C GLN A 80 12.53 1.12 26.85
N ASN A 81 11.40 1.80 27.04
CA ASN A 81 11.27 2.94 27.95
C ASN A 81 12.25 4.08 27.63
N ILE A 82 12.40 4.38 26.36
CA ILE A 82 13.33 5.38 25.84
C ILE A 82 12.63 6.71 25.66
N ARG A 83 13.28 7.79 26.05
CA ARG A 83 12.79 9.14 25.80
C ARG A 83 12.88 9.48 24.31
N ALA A 84 11.78 9.92 23.72
CA ALA A 84 11.75 10.49 22.38
C ALA A 84 11.27 11.94 22.46
N THR A 85 12.13 12.89 22.09
CA THR A 85 11.76 14.31 21.90
C THR A 85 11.34 14.54 20.46
N TYR A 86 11.12 15.79 20.09
CA TYR A 86 10.90 16.18 18.71
C TYR A 86 11.77 17.36 18.28
N HIS A 87 12.06 17.39 17.00
CA HIS A 87 12.69 18.48 16.28
C HIS A 87 11.85 18.84 15.04
N ILE A 88 11.94 20.09 14.61
CA ILE A 88 11.18 20.61 13.47
C ILE A 88 12.01 20.43 12.20
N TYR A 89 12.20 19.19 11.74
CA TYR A 89 12.84 18.94 10.46
C TYR A 89 11.92 19.33 9.30
N ASN A 90 10.61 19.04 9.43
CA ASN A 90 9.58 19.25 8.40
C ASN A 90 10.04 18.80 7.01
N PRO A 91 10.42 17.52 6.84
CA PRO A 91 11.03 17.04 5.60
C PRO A 91 10.12 17.25 4.38
N GLN A 92 8.81 17.31 4.56
CA GLN A 92 7.85 17.59 3.49
C GLN A 92 8.01 19.00 2.91
N ASN A 93 8.41 19.98 3.74
CA ASN A 93 8.58 21.38 3.35
C ASN A 93 9.91 21.64 2.64
N VAL A 94 10.93 20.81 2.91
CA VAL A 94 12.27 20.90 2.29
C VAL A 94 12.47 19.89 1.16
N GLY A 95 11.40 19.30 0.61
CA GLY A 95 11.51 18.33 -0.48
C GLY A 95 12.28 17.05 -0.09
N TRP A 96 12.23 16.69 1.19
CA TRP A 96 12.95 15.58 1.81
C TRP A 96 14.47 15.66 1.61
N ASP A 97 15.03 16.86 1.43
CA ASP A 97 16.46 17.07 1.26
C ASP A 97 17.19 17.10 2.62
N LEU A 98 18.12 16.15 2.81
CA LEU A 98 18.88 16.05 4.06
C LEU A 98 19.87 17.21 4.21
N ASN A 99 20.35 17.80 3.11
CA ASN A 99 21.25 18.95 3.17
C ASN A 99 20.52 20.20 3.68
N ALA A 100 19.25 20.37 3.28
CA ALA A 100 18.44 21.53 3.63
C ALA A 100 18.21 21.68 5.15
N VAL A 101 18.27 20.56 5.89
CA VAL A 101 18.14 20.55 7.36
C VAL A 101 19.47 20.34 8.07
N SER A 102 20.59 20.35 7.34
CA SER A 102 21.92 20.06 7.89
C SER A 102 22.00 18.76 8.68
N ALA A 103 21.23 17.74 8.28
CA ALA A 103 21.20 16.47 8.98
C ALA A 103 22.58 15.81 8.93
N TYR A 104 23.04 15.22 10.04
CA TYR A 104 24.37 14.59 10.12
C TYR A 104 24.61 13.56 9.00
N CYS A 105 23.60 12.79 8.63
CA CYS A 105 23.73 11.76 7.60
C CYS A 105 23.75 12.30 6.15
N SER A 106 23.54 13.60 5.93
CA SER A 106 23.52 14.23 4.61
C SER A 106 24.76 13.90 3.77
N THR A 107 25.93 13.88 4.40
CA THR A 107 27.23 13.51 3.79
C THR A 107 27.18 12.20 2.99
N TRP A 108 26.38 11.21 3.42
CA TRP A 108 26.32 9.89 2.80
C TRP A 108 24.98 9.58 2.13
N ASP A 109 23.90 10.20 2.63
CA ASP A 109 22.54 9.79 2.29
C ASP A 109 21.76 10.85 1.49
N ALA A 110 22.25 12.08 1.34
CA ALA A 110 21.53 13.14 0.64
C ALA A 110 21.23 12.82 -0.84
N ASN A 111 22.17 12.17 -1.52
CA ASN A 111 22.04 11.81 -2.93
C ASN A 111 21.21 10.54 -3.18
N LYS A 112 20.65 9.91 -2.12
CA LYS A 112 19.76 8.76 -2.31
C LYS A 112 18.48 9.18 -3.03
N PRO A 113 17.84 8.24 -3.76
CA PRO A 113 16.63 8.54 -4.51
C PRO A 113 15.55 9.21 -3.65
N TYR A 114 14.80 10.14 -4.24
CA TYR A 114 13.69 10.82 -3.56
C TYR A 114 12.71 9.83 -2.91
N SER A 115 12.42 8.72 -3.60
CA SER A 115 11.59 7.62 -3.08
C SER A 115 12.15 6.99 -1.80
N TRP A 116 13.47 6.89 -1.65
CA TRP A 116 14.13 6.39 -0.45
C TRP A 116 14.07 7.39 0.70
N ARG A 117 14.34 8.67 0.40
CA ARG A 117 14.35 9.78 1.38
C ARG A 117 12.96 10.01 1.98
N LYS A 118 11.91 9.92 1.14
CA LYS A 118 10.51 10.13 1.54
C LYS A 118 9.78 8.92 2.11
N LYS A 119 10.41 7.73 2.09
CA LYS A 119 9.72 6.46 2.39
C LYS A 119 9.18 6.39 3.83
N TYR A 120 9.92 6.97 4.76
CA TYR A 120 9.63 6.95 6.20
C TYR A 120 9.86 8.33 6.78
N GLY A 121 9.16 8.65 7.88
CA GLY A 121 9.43 9.86 8.65
C GLY A 121 10.85 9.88 9.20
N TRP A 122 11.37 11.06 9.52
CA TRP A 122 12.75 11.25 9.94
C TRP A 122 12.91 11.26 11.47
N THR A 123 14.09 10.83 11.93
CA THR A 123 14.50 10.93 13.34
C THR A 123 16.02 11.11 13.43
N ALA A 124 16.46 11.80 14.48
CA ALA A 124 17.79 11.61 15.02
C ALA A 124 17.83 10.38 15.94
N PHE A 125 18.99 9.73 16.05
CA PHE A 125 19.15 8.57 16.92
C PHE A 125 20.42 8.64 17.78
N CYS A 126 20.25 8.37 19.06
CA CYS A 126 21.32 8.27 20.05
C CYS A 126 20.94 7.32 21.20
N GLY A 127 20.06 6.35 20.90
CA GLY A 127 19.55 5.40 21.87
C GLY A 127 20.64 4.51 22.49
N PRO A 128 20.35 3.85 23.63
CA PRO A 128 21.34 3.09 24.39
C PRO A 128 21.83 1.83 23.68
N VAL A 129 21.02 1.26 22.78
CA VAL A 129 21.28 -0.02 22.10
C VAL A 129 21.23 0.14 20.58
N GLY A 130 22.31 -0.22 19.90
CA GLY A 130 22.43 -0.19 18.44
C GLY A 130 23.58 0.67 17.94
N PRO A 131 23.82 0.70 16.62
CA PRO A 131 24.86 1.52 16.00
C PRO A 131 24.56 3.02 16.19
N ARG A 132 25.61 3.85 16.27
CA ARG A 132 25.49 5.31 16.41
C ARG A 132 26.31 6.04 15.34
N GLY A 133 26.04 7.34 15.18
CA GLY A 133 26.74 8.18 14.21
C GLY A 133 26.58 7.62 12.80
N ARG A 134 27.68 7.55 12.05
CA ARG A 134 27.68 7.12 10.65
C ARG A 134 27.05 5.73 10.44
N ASP A 135 27.29 4.80 11.36
CA ASP A 135 26.81 3.41 11.21
C ASP A 135 25.29 3.27 11.41
N SER A 136 24.64 4.30 11.95
CA SER A 136 23.19 4.36 12.05
C SER A 136 22.50 5.01 10.85
N CYS A 137 23.24 5.75 10.02
CA CYS A 137 22.67 6.52 8.92
C CYS A 137 21.89 5.64 7.94
N GLY A 138 20.66 6.06 7.66
CA GLY A 138 19.77 5.40 6.71
C GLY A 138 19.10 4.13 7.23
N LYS A 139 19.42 3.66 8.45
CA LYS A 139 18.72 2.52 9.08
C LYS A 139 17.31 2.91 9.52
N CYS A 140 16.46 1.91 9.72
CA CYS A 140 15.06 2.12 10.09
C CYS A 140 14.76 1.59 11.49
N LEU A 141 13.89 2.29 12.19
CA LEU A 141 13.40 1.92 13.52
C LEU A 141 11.88 1.77 13.46
N ARG A 142 11.36 0.67 14.00
CA ARG A 142 9.95 0.59 14.42
C ARG A 142 9.87 1.20 15.81
N VAL A 143 9.11 2.29 15.95
CA VAL A 143 8.94 3.04 17.18
C VAL A 143 7.52 2.83 17.70
N THR A 144 7.38 2.54 18.99
CA THR A 144 6.10 2.29 19.66
C THR A 144 5.97 3.21 20.85
N ASN A 145 4.92 4.04 20.88
CA ASN A 145 4.53 4.77 22.08
C ASN A 145 4.13 3.74 23.16
N THR A 146 4.81 3.74 24.31
CA THR A 146 4.55 2.73 25.36
C THR A 146 3.18 2.90 25.99
N ARG A 147 2.66 4.13 26.00
CA ARG A 147 1.41 4.50 26.64
C ARG A 147 0.20 4.23 25.75
N THR A 148 0.22 4.67 24.49
CA THR A 148 -0.93 4.52 23.56
C THR A 148 -0.84 3.30 22.66
N ARG A 149 0.32 2.66 22.59
CA ARG A 149 0.66 1.59 21.62
C ARG A 149 0.63 2.04 20.16
N ALA A 150 0.51 3.34 19.88
CA ALA A 150 0.66 3.87 18.54
C ALA A 150 2.07 3.58 18.02
N GLN A 151 2.17 3.19 16.75
CA GLN A 151 3.42 2.76 16.13
C GLN A 151 3.67 3.47 14.81
N THR A 152 4.94 3.68 14.51
CA THR A 152 5.39 4.17 13.21
C THR A 152 6.77 3.63 12.88
N THR A 153 7.15 3.68 11.61
CA THR A 153 8.51 3.36 11.18
C THR A 153 9.19 4.63 10.73
N VAL A 154 10.39 4.87 11.25
CA VAL A 154 11.19 6.06 10.97
C VAL A 154 12.54 5.66 10.39
N ARG A 155 13.14 6.59 9.66
CA ARG A 155 14.51 6.50 9.16
C ARG A 155 15.41 7.40 9.99
N ILE A 156 16.54 6.85 10.41
CA ILE A 156 17.60 7.61 11.07
C ILE A 156 18.31 8.45 10.01
N VAL A 157 18.22 9.76 10.15
CA VAL A 157 18.89 10.73 9.28
C VAL A 157 19.85 11.63 10.03
N ASP A 158 19.82 11.60 11.37
CA ASP A 158 20.61 12.49 12.20
C ASP A 158 21.06 11.80 13.50
N GLN A 159 21.89 12.50 14.27
CA GLN A 159 22.37 12.09 15.59
C GLN A 159 21.85 13.03 16.68
N CYS A 160 21.71 12.53 17.90
CA CYS A 160 21.28 13.32 19.05
C CYS A 160 22.16 13.08 20.28
N SER A 161 21.88 13.79 21.39
CA SER A 161 22.59 13.63 22.67
C SER A 161 21.66 13.32 23.85
N ASN A 162 20.35 13.15 23.62
CA ASN A 162 19.35 12.92 24.66
C ASN A 162 19.27 11.47 25.17
N GLY A 163 20.15 10.59 24.69
CA GLY A 163 20.16 9.16 25.04
C GLY A 163 19.01 8.35 24.44
N GLY A 164 18.29 8.89 23.44
CA GLY A 164 17.10 8.27 22.88
C GLY A 164 16.88 8.61 21.40
N LEU A 165 15.71 9.18 21.10
CA LEU A 165 15.31 9.58 19.74
C LEU A 165 14.95 11.07 19.74
N ASP A 166 15.12 11.71 18.59
CA ASP A 166 14.59 13.05 18.33
C ASP A 166 13.80 13.03 17.01
N LEU A 167 12.49 12.86 17.12
CA LEU A 167 11.61 12.60 15.99
C LEU A 167 11.31 13.89 15.23
N ASP A 168 11.06 13.83 13.93
CA ASP A 168 10.36 14.93 13.26
C ASP A 168 9.01 15.21 13.95
N VAL A 169 8.65 16.49 14.10
CA VAL A 169 7.42 16.92 14.78
C VAL A 169 6.15 16.24 14.23
N ASN A 170 6.08 15.98 12.92
CA ASN A 170 4.92 15.31 12.33
C ASN A 170 4.87 13.83 12.70
N VAL A 171 6.04 13.18 12.83
CA VAL A 171 6.16 11.80 13.30
C VAL A 171 5.83 11.70 14.79
N PHE A 172 6.31 12.63 15.59
CA PHE A 172 6.00 12.72 17.02
C PHE A 172 4.48 12.81 17.23
N ARG A 173 3.83 13.75 16.54
CA ARG A 173 2.37 13.95 16.60
C ARG A 173 1.59 12.74 16.09
N GLN A 174 2.11 12.01 15.09
CA GLN A 174 1.47 10.80 14.58
C GLN A 174 1.30 9.72 15.66
N ILE A 175 2.27 9.59 16.58
CA ILE A 175 2.24 8.57 17.64
C ILE A 175 1.88 9.12 19.03
N ASP A 176 1.71 10.43 19.19
CA ASP A 176 1.17 11.09 20.39
C ASP A 176 -0.36 11.21 20.33
N THR A 177 -1.04 10.06 20.24
CA THR A 177 -2.47 9.98 19.88
C THR A 177 -3.46 10.52 20.93
N ASP A 178 -2.99 10.88 22.12
CA ASP A 178 -3.79 11.51 23.17
C ASP A 178 -3.18 12.85 23.66
N GLY A 179 -2.15 13.36 22.99
CA GLY A 179 -1.58 14.69 23.23
C GLY A 179 -0.69 14.84 24.48
N ASN A 180 -0.55 13.81 25.31
CA ASN A 180 0.24 13.90 26.55
C ASN A 180 1.74 14.12 26.26
N GLY A 181 2.26 13.56 25.16
CA GLY A 181 3.65 13.76 24.77
C GLY A 181 3.97 15.22 24.47
N ASN A 182 3.09 15.91 23.74
CA ASN A 182 3.21 17.33 23.47
C ASN A 182 3.17 18.15 24.76
N HIS A 183 2.28 17.80 25.70
CA HIS A 183 2.20 18.49 26.99
C HIS A 183 3.49 18.33 27.82
N GLN A 184 4.10 17.13 27.79
CA GLN A 184 5.33 16.82 28.53
C GLN A 184 6.63 17.16 27.76
N GLY A 185 6.52 17.58 26.51
CA GLY A 185 7.65 17.81 25.60
C GLY A 185 8.41 16.55 25.17
N HIS A 186 7.93 15.36 25.49
CA HIS A 186 8.52 14.08 25.07
C HIS A 186 7.55 12.91 25.18
N LEU A 187 7.84 11.83 24.46
CA LEU A 187 7.21 10.51 24.60
C LEU A 187 8.14 9.53 25.29
N ILE A 188 7.55 8.49 25.88
CA ILE A 188 8.26 7.26 26.24
C ILE A 188 7.96 6.21 25.17
N VAL A 189 9.01 5.68 24.55
CA VAL A 189 8.89 4.77 23.40
C VAL A 189 9.74 3.52 23.58
N ASN A 190 9.31 2.46 22.92
CA ASN A 190 10.16 1.32 22.60
C ASN A 190 10.59 1.42 21.15
N TYR A 191 11.84 1.10 20.84
CA TYR A 191 12.30 1.00 19.46
C TYR A 191 12.94 -0.35 19.16
N GLN A 192 12.84 -0.76 17.90
CA GLN A 192 13.53 -1.91 17.34
C GLN A 192 14.11 -1.53 15.98
N PHE A 193 15.39 -1.83 15.75
CA PHE A 193 15.94 -1.74 14.40
C PHE A 193 15.28 -2.78 13.50
N VAL A 194 14.81 -2.31 12.35
CA VAL A 194 14.10 -3.12 11.37
C VAL A 194 14.72 -2.90 10.01
N ASP A 195 14.68 -3.91 9.16
CA ASP A 195 15.12 -3.76 7.79
C ASP A 195 14.14 -2.83 7.04
N CYS A 196 14.67 -1.73 6.50
CA CYS A 196 13.95 -0.73 5.72
C CYS A 196 13.22 -1.30 4.49
N ALA A 197 13.57 -2.50 4.03
CA ALA A 197 12.87 -3.25 2.99
C ALA A 197 11.84 -4.25 3.56
N LEU A 198 12.09 -4.80 4.75
CA LEU A 198 11.39 -5.96 5.34
C LEU A 198 10.28 -5.57 6.35
N VAL A 199 10.10 -4.28 6.64
CA VAL A 199 8.95 -3.76 7.41
C VAL A 199 7.60 -4.03 6.74
N LEU A 200 7.59 -4.42 5.45
CA LEU A 200 6.38 -4.94 4.81
C LEU A 200 5.97 -6.33 5.35
N CYS A 201 6.88 -7.10 5.94
CA CYS A 201 6.65 -8.50 6.35
C CYS A 201 6.49 -8.70 7.88
N ILE A 202 7.04 -7.83 8.74
CA ILE A 202 6.99 -8.03 10.22
C ILE A 202 5.72 -7.40 10.86
N SER A 203 4.82 -6.83 10.05
CA SER A 203 3.45 -6.54 10.48
C SER A 203 2.49 -7.73 10.25
N LEU A 204 3.00 -8.89 9.78
CA LEU A 204 2.23 -10.09 9.43
C LEU A 204 2.32 -11.24 10.46
N THR A 205 2.78 -11.01 11.69
CA THR A 205 2.43 -11.96 12.79
C THR A 205 1.02 -11.72 13.34
N SER A 206 0.29 -10.76 12.79
CA SER A 206 -1.16 -10.88 12.68
C SER A 206 -1.46 -11.65 11.41
N VAL A 207 -1.95 -12.87 11.57
CA VAL A 207 -2.42 -13.73 10.48
C VAL A 207 -3.61 -13.04 9.80
N THR A 208 -3.35 -12.12 8.88
CA THR A 208 -4.38 -11.63 7.95
C THR A 208 -4.17 -12.41 6.66
N ASN A 209 -5.12 -13.29 6.34
CA ASN A 209 -5.18 -14.03 5.09
C ASN A 209 -4.93 -13.10 3.90
N ALA A 210 -3.70 -13.09 3.36
CA ALA A 210 -3.45 -12.39 2.11
C ALA A 210 -4.25 -13.11 1.03
N GLN A 211 -5.14 -12.39 0.35
CA GLN A 211 -5.92 -12.97 -0.73
C GLN A 211 -4.97 -13.33 -1.89
N GLN A 212 -5.06 -14.56 -2.37
CA GLN A 212 -4.35 -15.02 -3.56
C GLN A 212 -5.14 -14.62 -4.82
N CYS A 213 -4.43 -14.21 -5.87
CA CYS A 213 -5.01 -13.85 -7.17
C CYS A 213 -4.11 -14.30 -8.34
N GLY A 214 -4.55 -14.07 -9.58
CA GLY A 214 -3.75 -14.33 -10.78
C GLY A 214 -3.72 -15.80 -11.19
N ARG A 215 -2.76 -16.17 -12.06
CA ARG A 215 -2.63 -17.53 -12.61
C ARG A 215 -2.42 -18.60 -11.53
N GLN A 216 -1.85 -18.22 -10.40
CA GLN A 216 -1.65 -19.06 -9.21
C GLN A 216 -2.97 -19.48 -8.55
N ARG A 217 -4.08 -18.79 -8.86
CA ARG A 217 -5.42 -19.10 -8.37
C ARG A 217 -6.45 -19.03 -9.49
N GLY A 218 -6.16 -19.68 -10.63
CA GLY A 218 -7.12 -19.84 -11.73
C GLY A 218 -7.64 -18.52 -12.33
N GLY A 219 -6.85 -17.44 -12.26
CA GLY A 219 -7.24 -16.12 -12.74
C GLY A 219 -8.05 -15.29 -11.73
N ALA A 220 -8.16 -15.71 -10.48
CA ALA A 220 -8.90 -14.97 -9.46
C ALA A 220 -8.42 -13.52 -9.36
N LEU A 221 -9.37 -12.58 -9.24
CA LEU A 221 -9.08 -11.17 -9.01
C LEU A 221 -8.88 -10.88 -7.52
N CYS A 222 -8.22 -9.77 -7.24
CA CYS A 222 -7.94 -9.30 -5.90
C CYS A 222 -9.10 -8.40 -5.42
N GLY A 223 -9.63 -8.59 -4.21
CA GLY A 223 -10.71 -7.75 -3.67
C GLY A 223 -10.22 -6.35 -3.30
N GLY A 224 -11.14 -5.39 -3.18
CA GLY A 224 -10.83 -4.05 -2.66
C GLY A 224 -9.98 -3.17 -3.58
N ASN A 225 -10.08 -3.32 -4.89
CA ASN A 225 -9.29 -2.59 -5.90
C ASN A 225 -7.76 -2.79 -5.74
N LEU A 226 -7.34 -3.92 -5.18
CA LEU A 226 -5.94 -4.30 -5.08
C LEU A 226 -5.45 -4.88 -6.42
N CYS A 227 -4.17 -4.73 -6.73
CA CYS A 227 -3.55 -5.29 -7.91
C CYS A 227 -3.02 -6.70 -7.63
N CYS A 228 -3.02 -7.55 -8.65
CA CYS A 228 -2.40 -8.87 -8.57
C CYS A 228 -0.94 -8.77 -8.97
N SER A 229 -0.03 -8.99 -8.02
CA SER A 229 1.40 -9.05 -8.35
C SER A 229 1.73 -10.24 -9.26
N GLN A 230 2.91 -10.22 -9.88
CA GLN A 230 3.43 -11.37 -10.64
C GLN A 230 3.49 -12.69 -9.86
N PHE A 231 3.46 -12.62 -8.53
CA PHE A 231 3.56 -13.75 -7.62
C PHE A 231 2.20 -14.28 -7.13
N GLY A 232 1.09 -13.65 -7.54
CA GLY A 232 -0.26 -14.15 -7.26
C GLY A 232 -0.83 -13.68 -5.93
N TRP A 233 -0.46 -12.48 -5.49
CA TRP A 233 -0.92 -11.88 -4.24
C TRP A 233 -1.55 -10.51 -4.48
N CYS A 234 -2.58 -10.20 -3.69
CA CYS A 234 -3.28 -8.91 -3.73
C CYS A 234 -2.48 -7.82 -3.00
N GLY A 235 -2.33 -6.63 -3.60
CA GLY A 235 -1.75 -5.46 -2.93
C GLY A 235 -1.89 -4.17 -3.74
N SER A 236 -1.71 -3.01 -3.13
CA SER A 236 -1.99 -1.70 -3.75
C SER A 236 -0.74 -0.90 -4.16
N THR A 237 0.45 -1.41 -3.86
CA THR A 237 1.73 -0.73 -4.11
C THR A 237 2.23 -0.95 -5.54
N PRO A 238 3.19 -0.15 -6.04
CA PRO A 238 3.72 -0.30 -7.40
C PRO A 238 4.25 -1.71 -7.73
N GLU A 239 4.77 -2.44 -6.76
CA GLU A 239 5.27 -3.81 -6.91
C GLU A 239 4.14 -4.81 -7.26
N TYR A 240 2.92 -4.51 -6.81
CA TYR A 240 1.72 -5.29 -7.13
C TYR A 240 1.02 -4.76 -8.37
N CYS A 241 1.08 -3.45 -8.58
CA CYS A 241 0.26 -2.74 -9.55
C CYS A 241 0.96 -2.40 -10.86
N SER A 242 2.28 -2.41 -10.95
CA SER A 242 2.98 -1.96 -12.15
C SER A 242 2.99 -3.05 -13.23
N PRO A 243 2.54 -2.76 -14.47
CA PRO A 243 2.71 -3.66 -15.60
C PRO A 243 4.19 -4.04 -15.81
N SER A 244 5.11 -3.10 -15.61
CA SER A 244 6.57 -3.33 -15.73
C SER A 244 7.15 -4.22 -14.62
N GLN A 245 6.38 -4.54 -13.59
CA GLN A 245 6.76 -5.47 -12.51
C GLN A 245 5.95 -6.78 -12.57
N GLY A 246 5.37 -7.07 -13.74
CA GLY A 246 4.65 -8.32 -14.01
C GLY A 246 3.29 -8.42 -13.32
N CYS A 247 2.66 -7.29 -13.00
CA CYS A 247 1.29 -7.28 -12.50
C CYS A 247 0.37 -8.09 -13.45
N GLN A 248 -0.42 -9.00 -12.87
CA GLN A 248 -1.23 -9.96 -13.62
C GLN A 248 -2.66 -9.45 -13.88
N SER A 249 -3.24 -8.69 -12.95
CA SER A 249 -4.60 -8.16 -13.06
C SER A 249 -4.79 -6.93 -12.18
N GLN A 250 -5.73 -6.06 -12.55
CA GLN A 250 -6.03 -4.79 -11.86
C GLN A 250 -4.82 -3.83 -11.80
N CYS A 251 -3.96 -3.87 -12.82
CA CYS A 251 -2.72 -3.10 -12.90
C CYS A 251 -2.94 -1.61 -13.20
N ARG A 252 -2.02 -0.76 -12.75
CA ARG A 252 -2.02 0.69 -13.04
C ARG A 252 -1.51 0.95 -14.46
N GLY A 253 -2.33 1.60 -15.28
CA GLY A 253 -1.92 2.09 -16.60
C GLY A 253 -1.85 1.04 -17.71
N GLY A 254 -2.41 -0.16 -17.51
CA GLY A 254 -2.61 -1.11 -18.61
C GLY A 254 -3.76 -0.69 -19.53
N PRO A 255 -3.79 -1.14 -20.81
CA PRO A 255 -4.96 -1.01 -21.65
C PRO A 255 -6.14 -1.67 -20.93
N THR A 256 -7.24 -0.92 -20.82
CA THR A 256 -8.48 -1.29 -20.15
C THR A 256 -8.89 -2.72 -20.54
N PRO A 257 -8.85 -3.70 -19.63
CA PRO A 257 -9.42 -5.00 -19.91
C PRO A 257 -10.92 -4.83 -20.03
N THR A 258 -11.47 -5.33 -21.14
CA THR A 258 -12.89 -5.57 -21.33
C THR A 258 -13.48 -6.26 -20.09
N PRO A 259 -14.52 -5.71 -19.46
CA PRO A 259 -14.98 -6.17 -18.16
C PRO A 259 -15.76 -7.48 -18.30
N THR A 260 -15.24 -8.55 -17.69
CA THR A 260 -16.06 -9.69 -17.25
C THR A 260 -16.40 -9.49 -15.76
N PRO A 261 -17.64 -9.74 -15.31
CA PRO A 261 -18.18 -9.19 -14.08
C PRO A 261 -17.61 -9.86 -12.82
N GLY A 262 -17.12 -9.07 -11.86
CA GLY A 262 -16.87 -9.57 -10.50
C GLY A 262 -16.05 -8.64 -9.61
N GLY A 263 -16.70 -7.96 -8.65
CA GLY A 263 -16.07 -7.68 -7.36
C GLY A 263 -15.89 -6.23 -6.90
N GLY A 264 -16.78 -5.29 -7.25
CA GLY A 264 -17.05 -4.19 -6.31
C GLY A 264 -17.73 -4.76 -5.06
N ALA A 265 -17.55 -4.15 -3.88
CA ALA A 265 -18.32 -4.59 -2.70
C ALA A 265 -19.81 -4.42 -3.02
N GLN A 266 -20.56 -5.53 -3.03
CA GLN A 266 -22.01 -5.50 -3.19
C GLN A 266 -22.60 -4.90 -1.93
N VAL A 267 -23.31 -3.78 -2.08
CA VAL A 267 -23.95 -3.09 -0.97
C VAL A 267 -25.40 -2.81 -1.29
N ARG A 268 -26.17 -2.64 -0.22
CA ARG A 268 -27.53 -2.12 -0.30
C ARG A 268 -27.48 -0.64 -0.70
N ALA A 269 -28.22 -0.26 -1.72
CA ALA A 269 -28.53 1.14 -2.02
C ALA A 269 -30.02 1.37 -1.81
N THR A 270 -30.38 2.22 -0.85
CA THR A 270 -31.76 2.71 -0.71
C THR A 270 -31.93 3.99 -1.52
N TYR A 271 -33.09 4.63 -1.39
CA TYR A 271 -33.31 5.95 -1.94
C TYR A 271 -33.75 6.94 -0.87
N HIS A 272 -33.37 8.19 -1.08
CA HIS A 272 -33.83 9.37 -0.37
C HIS A 272 -34.38 10.38 -1.37
N ILE A 273 -35.33 11.21 -0.93
CA ILE A 273 -35.97 12.20 -1.80
C ILE A 273 -35.24 13.53 -1.62
N TYR A 274 -34.02 13.64 -2.19
CA TYR A 274 -33.30 14.91 -2.22
C TYR A 274 -33.92 15.86 -3.26
N ASN A 275 -34.31 15.31 -4.42
CA ASN A 275 -34.80 16.04 -5.60
C ASN A 275 -33.95 17.28 -5.91
N PRO A 276 -32.63 17.12 -6.14
CA PRO A 276 -31.71 18.24 -6.25
C PRO A 276 -32.10 19.20 -7.39
N GLN A 277 -32.75 18.71 -8.45
CA GLN A 277 -33.25 19.54 -9.55
C GLN A 277 -34.30 20.56 -9.08
N ASN A 278 -35.11 20.22 -8.07
CA ASN A 278 -36.18 21.08 -7.55
C ASN A 278 -35.67 22.14 -6.58
N VAL A 279 -34.48 21.92 -5.98
CA VAL A 279 -33.85 22.85 -5.03
C VAL A 279 -32.65 23.59 -5.65
N GLY A 280 -32.55 23.64 -6.98
CA GLY A 280 -31.44 24.31 -7.66
C GLY A 280 -30.06 23.72 -7.32
N TRP A 281 -30.02 22.43 -6.99
CA TRP A 281 -28.85 21.69 -6.52
C TRP A 281 -28.21 22.33 -5.28
N ASP A 282 -28.97 23.02 -4.44
CA ASP A 282 -28.49 23.61 -3.19
C ASP A 282 -28.41 22.55 -2.08
N LEU A 283 -27.19 22.29 -1.59
CA LEU A 283 -26.96 21.31 -0.52
C LEU A 283 -27.57 21.76 0.82
N ASN A 284 -27.69 23.07 1.06
CA ASN A 284 -28.29 23.59 2.29
C ASN A 284 -29.80 23.32 2.32
N ALA A 285 -30.47 23.45 1.17
CA ALA A 285 -31.92 23.28 1.05
C ALA A 285 -32.41 21.88 1.46
N VAL A 286 -31.54 20.87 1.35
CA VAL A 286 -31.84 19.48 1.74
C VAL A 286 -31.16 19.06 3.03
N SER A 287 -30.50 20.01 3.73
CA SER A 287 -29.75 19.73 4.96
C SER A 287 -28.70 18.62 4.79
N ALA A 288 -28.09 18.53 3.60
CA ALA A 288 -27.09 17.50 3.33
C ALA A 288 -25.87 17.69 4.24
N TYR A 289 -25.33 16.62 4.80
CA TYR A 289 -24.18 16.68 5.72
C TYR A 289 -22.99 17.45 5.15
N CYS A 290 -22.70 17.31 3.85
CA CYS A 290 -21.57 17.99 3.22
C CYS A 290 -21.79 19.48 2.93
N SER A 291 -23.00 20.02 3.16
CA SER A 291 -23.32 21.44 2.93
C SER A 291 -22.33 22.39 3.60
N THR A 292 -21.87 22.06 4.81
CA THR A 292 -20.85 22.80 5.58
C THR A 292 -19.60 23.16 4.75
N TRP A 293 -19.19 22.29 3.82
CA TRP A 293 -17.95 22.46 3.05
C TRP A 293 -18.17 22.66 1.55
N ASP A 294 -19.25 22.09 1.02
CA ASP A 294 -19.46 21.97 -0.43
C ASP A 294 -20.61 22.83 -0.97
N ALA A 295 -21.43 23.46 -0.11
CA ALA A 295 -22.59 24.24 -0.58
C ALA A 295 -22.21 25.43 -1.48
N ASN A 296 -21.07 26.08 -1.19
CA ASN A 296 -20.59 27.24 -1.96
C ASN A 296 -19.87 26.87 -3.26
N LYS A 297 -19.79 25.58 -3.61
CA LYS A 297 -19.20 25.19 -4.90
C LYS A 297 -20.07 25.66 -6.07
N PRO A 298 -19.47 25.91 -7.26
CA PRO A 298 -20.21 26.38 -8.43
C PRO A 298 -21.41 25.49 -8.75
N TYR A 299 -22.48 26.08 -9.30
CA TYR A 299 -23.64 25.31 -9.74
C TYR A 299 -23.24 24.16 -10.66
N SER A 300 -22.35 24.42 -11.62
CA SER A 300 -21.81 23.41 -12.55
C SER A 300 -21.12 22.23 -11.87
N TRP A 301 -20.57 22.42 -10.67
CA TRP A 301 -20.00 21.34 -9.87
C TRP A 301 -21.08 20.54 -9.13
N ARG A 302 -22.03 21.27 -8.51
CA ARG A 302 -23.12 20.70 -7.70
C ARG A 302 -24.10 19.90 -8.55
N SER A 303 -24.36 20.35 -9.79
CA SER A 303 -25.32 19.75 -10.73
C SER A 303 -24.74 18.74 -11.71
N LYS A 304 -23.42 18.53 -11.70
CA LYS A 304 -22.74 17.66 -12.66
C LYS A 304 -23.19 16.20 -12.64
N TYR A 305 -23.49 15.69 -11.45
CA TYR A 305 -23.85 14.30 -11.21
C TYR A 305 -25.01 14.22 -10.22
N GLY A 306 -25.82 13.18 -10.31
CA GLY A 306 -26.86 12.90 -9.30
C GLY A 306 -26.27 12.71 -7.91
N TRP A 307 -27.10 12.92 -6.88
CA TRP A 307 -26.65 12.92 -5.48
C TRP A 307 -26.81 11.57 -4.79
N THR A 308 -25.96 11.35 -3.78
CA THR A 308 -26.09 10.21 -2.86
C THR A 308 -25.52 10.53 -1.48
N ALA A 309 -26.05 9.88 -0.44
CA ALA A 309 -25.35 9.66 0.81
C ALA A 309 -24.46 8.42 0.73
N PHE A 310 -23.33 8.44 1.43
CA PHE A 310 -22.40 7.32 1.46
C PHE A 310 -22.01 6.89 2.87
N CYS A 311 -22.10 5.59 3.12
CA CYS A 311 -21.66 4.93 4.35
C CYS A 311 -21.21 3.49 4.08
N GLY A 312 -20.78 3.22 2.85
CA GLY A 312 -20.36 1.90 2.39
C GLY A 312 -19.16 1.34 3.17
N PRO A 313 -18.91 0.03 3.11
CA PRO A 313 -17.91 -0.67 3.90
C PRO A 313 -16.46 -0.30 3.54
N VAL A 314 -16.22 0.20 2.31
CA VAL A 314 -14.89 0.44 1.76
C VAL A 314 -14.80 1.86 1.20
N GLY A 315 -13.92 2.67 1.78
CA GLY A 315 -13.66 4.04 1.35
C GLY A 315 -13.71 5.05 2.50
N PRO A 316 -13.38 6.32 2.21
CA PRO A 316 -13.54 7.42 3.16
C PRO A 316 -15.01 7.60 3.55
N ARG A 317 -15.28 8.08 4.77
CA ARG A 317 -16.62 8.36 5.29
C ARG A 317 -16.68 9.76 5.90
N GLY A 318 -17.90 10.23 6.15
CA GLY A 318 -18.13 11.54 6.74
C GLY A 318 -17.51 12.65 5.90
N ARG A 319 -16.81 13.57 6.57
CA ARG A 319 -16.18 14.73 5.91
C ARG A 319 -15.25 14.34 4.76
N ASP A 320 -14.48 13.27 4.92
CA ASP A 320 -13.49 12.87 3.91
C ASP A 320 -14.11 12.29 2.64
N SER A 321 -15.40 11.92 2.66
CA SER A 321 -16.12 11.48 1.47
C SER A 321 -16.80 12.61 0.69
N CYS A 322 -17.00 13.77 1.31
CA CYS A 322 -17.73 14.88 0.71
C CYS A 322 -17.14 15.31 -0.64
N GLY A 323 -18.02 15.40 -1.64
CA GLY A 323 -17.70 15.83 -2.99
C GLY A 323 -17.04 14.78 -3.89
N LYS A 324 -16.69 13.60 -3.38
CA LYS A 324 -16.15 12.49 -4.20
C LYS A 324 -17.23 11.86 -5.07
N CYS A 325 -16.81 11.19 -6.15
CA CYS A 325 -17.71 10.57 -7.11
C CYS A 325 -17.62 9.06 -7.10
N LEU A 326 -18.76 8.41 -7.28
CA LEU A 326 -18.90 6.97 -7.36
C LEU A 326 -19.50 6.57 -8.71
N ARG A 327 -18.89 5.61 -9.40
CA ARG A 327 -19.58 4.84 -10.45
C ARG A 327 -20.35 3.73 -9.76
N VAL A 328 -21.68 3.78 -9.84
CA VAL A 328 -22.60 2.82 -9.21
C VAL A 328 -23.15 1.90 -10.29
N THR A 329 -23.17 0.59 -10.03
CA THR A 329 -23.67 -0.44 -10.93
C THR A 329 -24.73 -1.26 -10.22
N ASN A 330 -25.96 -1.28 -10.73
CA ASN A 330 -26.96 -2.27 -10.32
C ASN A 330 -26.44 -3.66 -10.67
N THR A 331 -26.23 -4.52 -9.67
CA THR A 331 -25.62 -5.83 -9.90
C THR A 331 -26.53 -6.81 -10.61
N ARG A 332 -27.84 -6.53 -10.60
CA ARG A 332 -28.86 -7.37 -11.21
C ARG A 332 -29.06 -7.05 -12.70
N THR A 333 -29.09 -5.77 -13.06
CA THR A 333 -29.32 -5.35 -14.47
C THR A 333 -28.05 -4.95 -15.21
N GLY A 334 -26.96 -4.67 -14.50
CA GLY A 334 -25.76 -4.07 -15.06
C GLY A 334 -25.90 -2.58 -15.38
N ALA A 335 -27.05 -1.94 -15.11
CA ALA A 335 -27.24 -0.51 -15.32
C ALA A 335 -26.29 0.31 -14.43
N GLN A 336 -25.76 1.40 -14.98
CA GLN A 336 -24.71 2.19 -14.35
C GLN A 336 -24.99 3.68 -14.39
N THR A 337 -24.53 4.38 -13.35
CA THR A 337 -24.53 5.84 -13.31
C THR A 337 -23.35 6.35 -12.47
N THR A 338 -23.01 7.63 -12.62
CA THR A 338 -22.03 8.30 -11.75
C THR A 338 -22.75 9.29 -10.85
N VAL A 339 -22.45 9.21 -9.56
CA VAL A 339 -23.07 10.04 -8.52
C VAL A 339 -22.01 10.78 -7.73
N ARG A 340 -22.39 11.90 -7.12
CA ARG A 340 -21.57 12.65 -6.17
C ARG A 340 -22.06 12.42 -4.74
N ILE A 341 -21.12 12.18 -3.84
CA ILE A 341 -21.40 12.05 -2.41
C ILE A 341 -21.60 13.46 -1.84
N VAL A 342 -22.82 13.73 -1.39
CA VAL A 342 -23.20 15.01 -0.76
C VAL A 342 -23.63 14.84 0.69
N ASP A 343 -23.80 13.61 1.15
CA ASP A 343 -24.37 13.31 2.46
C ASP A 343 -23.77 12.03 3.06
N GLN A 344 -24.12 11.77 4.31
CA GLN A 344 -23.74 10.55 5.03
C GLN A 344 -24.98 9.73 5.41
N CYS A 345 -24.82 8.41 5.48
CA CYS A 345 -25.90 7.51 5.88
C CYS A 345 -25.46 6.56 7.00
N SER A 346 -26.39 5.72 7.47
CA SER A 346 -26.13 4.67 8.46
C SER A 346 -26.52 3.26 7.99
N ASN A 347 -27.01 3.12 6.75
CA ASN A 347 -27.51 1.86 6.18
C ASN A 347 -26.40 0.89 5.70
N GLY A 348 -25.13 1.25 5.88
CA GLY A 348 -23.96 0.44 5.49
C GLY A 348 -23.69 0.40 3.98
N GLY A 349 -24.29 1.29 3.19
CA GLY A 349 -24.17 1.30 1.73
C GLY A 349 -24.31 2.69 1.13
N LEU A 350 -25.29 2.85 0.25
CA LEU A 350 -25.62 4.13 -0.39
C LEU A 350 -27.07 4.51 -0.08
N ASP A 351 -27.35 5.81 -0.09
CA ASP A 351 -28.71 6.33 -0.16
C ASP A 351 -28.79 7.26 -1.37
N LEU A 352 -29.37 6.78 -2.47
CA LEU A 352 -29.36 7.50 -3.74
C LEU A 352 -30.50 8.52 -3.77
N ASP A 353 -30.34 9.66 -4.45
CA ASP A 353 -31.53 10.43 -4.82
C ASP A 353 -32.51 9.54 -5.61
N ILE A 354 -33.81 9.70 -5.38
CA ILE A 354 -34.85 8.87 -6.01
C ILE A 354 -34.75 8.83 -7.53
N ASN A 355 -34.36 9.93 -8.18
CA ASN A 355 -34.23 9.97 -9.64
C ASN A 355 -33.03 9.13 -10.11
N VAL A 356 -31.94 9.15 -9.35
CA VAL A 356 -30.75 8.31 -9.58
C VAL A 356 -31.07 6.83 -9.35
N PHE A 357 -31.79 6.52 -8.26
CA PHE A 357 -32.21 5.15 -7.96
C PHE A 357 -33.04 4.57 -9.11
N ARG A 358 -34.05 5.31 -9.57
CA ARG A 358 -34.91 4.90 -10.70
C ARG A 358 -34.15 4.78 -12.01
N GLN A 359 -33.12 5.60 -12.23
CA GLN A 359 -32.27 5.53 -13.43
C GLN A 359 -31.59 4.16 -13.56
N ILE A 360 -31.18 3.54 -12.46
CA ILE A 360 -30.48 2.25 -12.47
C ILE A 360 -31.35 1.06 -12.05
N ASP A 361 -32.58 1.27 -11.57
CA ASP A 361 -33.58 0.22 -11.33
C ASP A 361 -34.38 -0.12 -12.59
N THR A 362 -33.67 -0.57 -13.64
CA THR A 362 -34.23 -0.66 -15.00
C THR A 362 -35.29 -1.73 -15.22
N ASP A 363 -35.59 -2.58 -14.23
CA ASP A 363 -36.68 -3.55 -14.25
C ASP A 363 -37.66 -3.40 -13.06
N GLY A 364 -37.52 -2.34 -12.25
CA GLY A 364 -38.44 -2.00 -11.15
C GLY A 364 -38.38 -2.86 -9.89
N VAL A 365 -37.54 -3.90 -9.84
CA VAL A 365 -37.44 -4.80 -8.67
C VAL A 365 -36.91 -4.06 -7.44
N GLY A 366 -35.98 -3.12 -7.64
CA GLY A 366 -35.41 -2.35 -6.54
C GLY A 366 -36.46 -1.51 -5.83
N ASN A 367 -37.34 -0.86 -6.59
CA ASN A 367 -38.44 -0.06 -6.07
C ASN A 367 -39.45 -0.94 -5.30
N GLN A 368 -39.77 -2.13 -5.81
CA GLN A 368 -40.65 -3.08 -5.12
C GLN A 368 -40.05 -3.56 -3.78
N GLN A 369 -38.74 -3.76 -3.72
CA GLN A 369 -38.03 -4.24 -2.53
C GLN A 369 -37.53 -3.10 -1.61
N GLY A 370 -37.74 -1.84 -2.01
CA GLY A 370 -37.24 -0.65 -1.31
C GLY A 370 -35.71 -0.48 -1.30
N HIS A 371 -34.98 -1.24 -2.12
CA HIS A 371 -33.53 -1.12 -2.27
C HIS A 371 -32.99 -1.85 -3.51
N LEU A 372 -31.81 -1.45 -3.96
CA LEU A 372 -30.99 -2.15 -4.93
C LEU A 372 -29.81 -2.84 -4.25
N ILE A 373 -29.28 -3.88 -4.90
CA ILE A 373 -27.92 -4.36 -4.65
C ILE A 373 -27.03 -3.77 -5.73
N VAL A 374 -26.01 -3.02 -5.30
CA VAL A 374 -25.11 -2.29 -6.21
C VAL A 374 -23.65 -2.59 -5.91
N ASN A 375 -22.83 -2.52 -6.94
CA ASN A 375 -21.39 -2.31 -6.80
C ASN A 375 -21.10 -0.82 -6.94
N TYR A 376 -20.08 -0.31 -6.25
CA TYR A 376 -19.58 1.04 -6.47
C TYR A 376 -18.05 1.07 -6.61
N GLN A 377 -17.57 2.09 -7.29
CA GLN A 377 -16.14 2.40 -7.42
C GLN A 377 -15.93 3.91 -7.28
N PHE A 378 -14.98 4.33 -6.45
CA PHE A 378 -14.54 5.72 -6.43
C PHE A 378 -13.88 6.07 -7.76
N VAL A 379 -14.37 7.13 -8.41
CA VAL A 379 -13.88 7.61 -9.70
C VAL A 379 -13.50 9.07 -9.61
N ASN A 380 -12.63 9.51 -10.52
CA ASN A 380 -12.33 10.94 -10.66
C ASN A 380 -13.59 11.67 -11.15
N CYS A 381 -14.01 12.71 -10.45
CA CYS A 381 -15.15 13.54 -10.82
C CYS A 381 -14.93 14.37 -12.10
N GLY A 382 -13.68 14.50 -12.56
CA GLY A 382 -13.34 15.35 -13.71
C GLY A 382 -13.65 16.83 -13.46
N ASP A 383 -13.63 17.27 -12.21
CA ASP A 383 -13.95 18.67 -11.85
C ASP A 383 -12.83 19.65 -12.25
N ASN A 384 -11.64 19.14 -12.56
CA ASN A 384 -10.47 19.91 -12.98
C ASN A 384 -10.35 20.05 -14.51
N VAL A 385 -11.35 19.64 -15.28
CA VAL A 385 -11.36 19.89 -16.71
C VAL A 385 -11.87 21.31 -16.89
N ASN A 386 -10.95 22.21 -17.19
CA ASN A 386 -11.23 23.60 -17.55
C ASN A 386 -12.03 23.55 -18.86
N VAL A 387 -13.36 23.46 -18.77
CA VAL A 387 -14.23 23.53 -19.94
C VAL A 387 -14.19 24.99 -20.37
N PRO A 388 -13.67 25.33 -21.56
CA PRO A 388 -13.84 26.68 -22.08
C PRO A 388 -15.35 26.95 -22.12
N LEU A 389 -15.76 28.09 -21.57
CA LEU A 389 -17.11 28.62 -21.74
C LEU A 389 -17.42 28.64 -23.25
N LEU A 390 -18.14 27.63 -23.74
CA LEU A 390 -18.93 27.78 -24.94
C LEU A 390 -20.21 28.47 -24.48
N SER A 391 -20.22 29.78 -24.69
CA SER A 391 -21.40 30.64 -24.63
C SER A 391 -22.54 29.99 -25.41
N VAL A 392 -23.52 29.45 -24.70
CA VAL A 392 -24.84 29.19 -25.28
C VAL A 392 -25.57 30.53 -25.22
N VAL A 393 -25.73 31.05 -26.43
CA VAL A 393 -26.58 32.16 -26.88
C VAL A 393 -27.90 32.19 -26.11
N ASP A 394 -28.22 33.36 -25.57
CA ASP A 394 -29.55 33.75 -25.08
C ASP A 394 -30.61 33.45 -26.16
N ARG A 395 -31.67 32.75 -25.78
CA ARG A 395 -32.96 32.82 -26.48
C ARG A 395 -33.92 33.58 -25.58
N GLU A 396 -34.08 34.86 -25.86
CA GLU A 396 -35.39 35.47 -26.13
C GLU A 396 -35.29 36.32 -27.40
#